data_AF-A0A9E4ZXV6-F1
#
_entry.id   AF-A0A9E4ZXV6-F1
#
_cell.length_a   1.000
_cell.length_b   1.000
_cell.length_c   1.000
_cell.angle_alpha   90.00
_cell.angle_beta   90.00
_cell.angle_gamma   90.00
#
_symmetry.space_group_name_H-M   'P 1'
#
loop_
_entity.id
_entity.type
_entity.pdbx_description
1 polymer ?
#
loop_
_entity_poly.entity_id
_entity_poly.type
_entity_poly.pdbx_seq_one_letter_code
_entity_poly.pdbx_strand_id
1 'polypeptide(L)'
;MAIKMGLWENIEWNIDEEKQKNKKNAEKILKDFPDVEGLKEALDGVQTLMDSEIYDKVYEASKMNPEEDSSYIDTVDDLLKLRQVKLASEVLKKPPLYISSLTGVIVATHFEALFGLIREVDYAYIQKKLNHENTVKEHDILERLMSLLNDFDKPVNFQPPNNEFYKELKGIKWDKRGKKLFNKINGIRRDITIVKWVSDASTFGTGEGFALTFLAACNAVNQCRNKILPEDMVVSYKTYLKLLNTDISKLEM
;
A
#
# COMPACT_ATOMS: atom_id res chain seq x y z
N MET A 1 -34.84 -20.07 -9.91
CA MET A 1 -34.98 -18.67 -9.45
C MET A 1 -33.63 -18.01 -9.66
N ALA A 2 -33.48 -17.29 -10.77
CA ALA A 2 -32.21 -16.66 -11.15
C ALA A 2 -32.13 -15.28 -10.50
N ILE A 3 -31.09 -15.05 -9.69
CA ILE A 3 -30.76 -13.71 -9.20
C ILE A 3 -30.06 -12.99 -10.35
N LYS A 4 -30.74 -12.00 -10.94
CA LYS A 4 -30.11 -11.00 -11.82
C LYS A 4 -29.14 -10.16 -10.98
N MET A 5 -27.86 -10.47 -11.05
CA MET A 5 -26.79 -9.47 -10.95
C MET A 5 -26.75 -8.78 -12.32
N GLY A 6 -26.72 -7.46 -12.55
CA GLY A 6 -26.71 -6.29 -11.70
C GLY A 6 -25.98 -5.19 -12.48
N LEU A 7 -26.69 -4.44 -13.35
CA LEU A 7 -26.40 -3.13 -13.97
C LEU A 7 -25.00 -2.75 -14.55
N TRP A 8 -23.92 -3.51 -14.37
CA TRP A 8 -22.56 -3.12 -14.74
C TRP A 8 -22.01 -3.79 -16.01
N GLU A 9 -22.74 -4.75 -16.59
CA GLU A 9 -22.25 -5.60 -17.69
C GLU A 9 -22.05 -4.88 -19.05
N ASN A 10 -22.34 -3.57 -19.17
CA ASN A 10 -22.31 -2.85 -20.45
C ASN A 10 -21.57 -1.48 -20.40
N ILE A 11 -20.75 -1.20 -19.39
CA ILE A 11 -19.94 0.03 -19.39
C ILE A 11 -18.59 -0.27 -20.04
N GLU A 12 -18.47 0.12 -21.31
CA GLU A 12 -17.19 0.13 -22.01
C GLU A 12 -16.45 1.43 -21.66
N TRP A 13 -15.34 1.31 -20.92
CA TRP A 13 -14.53 2.46 -20.53
C TRP A 13 -13.63 2.89 -21.69
N ASN A 14 -13.75 4.15 -22.11
CA ASN A 14 -12.78 4.75 -23.02
C ASN A 14 -11.52 5.13 -22.22
N ILE A 15 -10.47 4.31 -22.35
CA ILE A 15 -9.21 4.47 -21.62
C ILE A 15 -8.58 5.86 -21.86
N ASP A 16 -8.66 6.38 -23.09
CA ASP A 16 -8.08 7.69 -23.41
C ASP A 16 -8.84 8.83 -22.73
N GLU A 17 -10.17 8.75 -22.68
CA GLU A 17 -10.99 9.73 -21.94
C GLU A 17 -10.70 9.70 -20.45
N GLU A 18 -10.55 8.52 -19.85
CA GLU A 18 -10.23 8.36 -18.43
C GLU A 18 -8.80 8.85 -18.11
N LYS A 19 -7.83 8.62 -19.00
CA LYS A 19 -6.49 9.23 -18.89
C LYS A 19 -6.56 10.75 -18.92
N GLN A 20 -7.32 11.35 -19.84
CA GLN A 20 -7.48 12.81 -19.91
C GLN A 20 -8.20 13.37 -18.67
N LYS A 21 -9.22 12.69 -18.16
CA LYS A 21 -9.93 13.04 -16.93
C LYS A 21 -8.98 13.00 -15.73
N ASN A 22 -8.20 11.92 -15.58
CA ASN A 22 -7.22 11.77 -14.51
C ASN A 22 -6.10 12.82 -14.58
N LYS A 23 -5.64 13.16 -15.78
CA LYS A 23 -4.68 14.26 -16.00
C LYS A 23 -5.24 15.61 -15.52
N LYS A 24 -6.48 15.95 -15.89
CA LYS A 24 -7.15 17.18 -15.41
C LYS A 24 -7.32 17.20 -13.89
N ASN A 25 -7.64 16.04 -13.29
CA ASN A 25 -7.71 15.90 -11.84
C ASN A 25 -6.34 16.12 -11.19
N ALA A 26 -5.26 15.56 -11.74
CA ALA A 26 -3.90 15.77 -11.27
C ALA A 26 -3.48 17.24 -11.36
N GLU A 27 -3.78 17.93 -12.46
CA GLU A 27 -3.52 19.37 -12.60
C GLU A 27 -4.26 20.21 -11.54
N LYS A 28 -5.51 19.83 -11.20
CA LYS A 28 -6.27 20.46 -10.12
C LYS A 28 -5.63 20.19 -8.75
N ILE A 29 -5.13 18.98 -8.52
CA ILE A 29 -4.41 18.64 -7.29
C ILE A 29 -3.15 19.50 -7.16
N LEU A 30 -2.36 19.65 -8.22
CA LEU A 30 -1.15 20.50 -8.20
C LEU A 30 -1.48 21.97 -7.87
N LYS A 31 -2.59 22.50 -8.38
CA LYS A 31 -3.06 23.85 -8.04
C LYS A 31 -3.53 23.98 -6.59
N ASP A 32 -4.15 22.94 -6.04
CA ASP A 32 -4.61 22.90 -4.65
C ASP A 32 -3.45 22.73 -3.64
N PHE A 33 -2.29 22.21 -4.10
CA PHE A 33 -1.12 21.86 -3.28
C PHE A 33 0.20 22.30 -3.95
N PRO A 34 0.37 23.61 -4.26
CA PRO A 34 1.50 24.09 -5.08
C PRO A 34 2.86 24.02 -4.36
N ASP A 35 2.85 23.96 -3.03
CA ASP A 35 4.01 23.94 -2.14
C ASP A 35 4.44 22.52 -1.73
N VAL A 36 3.74 21.47 -2.17
CA VAL A 36 4.10 20.10 -1.82
C VAL A 36 5.13 19.58 -2.82
N GLU A 37 6.39 19.58 -2.40
CA GLU A 37 7.52 19.09 -3.20
C GLU A 37 7.33 17.62 -3.60
N GLY A 38 7.68 17.29 -4.84
CA GLY A 38 7.63 15.92 -5.33
C GLY A 38 6.24 15.41 -5.72
N LEU A 39 5.19 16.22 -5.53
CA LEU A 39 3.81 15.82 -5.78
C LEU A 39 3.52 15.56 -7.26
N LYS A 40 4.12 16.33 -8.16
CA LYS A 40 3.96 16.12 -9.60
C LYS A 40 4.46 14.75 -10.02
N GLU A 41 5.65 14.37 -9.57
CA GLU A 41 6.25 13.06 -9.87
C GLU A 41 5.40 11.92 -9.30
N ALA A 42 4.87 12.08 -8.09
CA ALA A 42 3.95 11.09 -7.50
C ALA A 42 2.66 10.94 -8.32
N LEU A 43 2.05 12.05 -8.76
CA LEU A 43 0.84 12.03 -9.59
C LEU A 43 1.09 11.45 -10.98
N ASP A 44 2.22 11.78 -11.60
CA ASP A 44 2.63 11.24 -12.89
C ASP A 44 2.81 9.71 -12.76
N GLY A 45 3.50 9.24 -11.71
CA GLY A 45 3.68 7.80 -11.45
C GLY A 45 2.38 7.06 -11.10
N VAL A 46 1.43 7.69 -10.41
CA VAL A 46 0.10 7.09 -10.21
C VAL A 46 -0.63 6.94 -11.56
N GLN A 47 -0.51 7.90 -12.47
CA GLN A 47 -1.13 7.79 -13.80
C GLN A 47 -0.52 6.66 -14.64
N THR A 48 0.78 6.37 -14.51
CA THR A 48 1.40 5.26 -15.25
C THR A 48 0.86 3.89 -14.84
N LEU A 49 0.19 3.76 -13.70
CA LEU A 49 -0.46 2.51 -13.29
C LEU A 49 -1.52 2.03 -14.28
N MET A 50 -2.14 2.94 -15.04
CA MET A 50 -3.11 2.57 -16.08
C MET A 50 -2.53 1.58 -17.09
N ASP A 51 -1.26 1.78 -17.46
CA ASP A 51 -0.55 1.02 -18.48
C ASP A 51 0.48 0.04 -17.89
N SER A 52 0.47 -0.18 -16.58
CA SER A 52 1.51 -0.94 -15.88
C SER A 52 1.23 -2.44 -15.86
N GLU A 53 2.04 -3.21 -16.60
CA GLU A 53 1.96 -4.68 -16.61
C GLU A 53 2.29 -5.28 -15.23
N ILE A 54 3.23 -4.70 -14.49
CA ILE A 54 3.56 -5.20 -13.15
C ILE A 54 2.41 -4.97 -12.17
N TYR A 55 1.66 -3.88 -12.33
CA TYR A 55 0.47 -3.62 -11.53
C TYR A 55 -0.64 -4.63 -11.82
N ASP A 56 -0.81 -5.04 -13.09
CA ASP A 56 -1.69 -6.15 -13.46
C ASP A 56 -1.27 -7.46 -12.78
N LYS A 57 0.03 -7.79 -12.79
CA LYS A 57 0.55 -9.01 -12.12
C LYS A 57 0.33 -8.99 -10.61
N VAL A 58 0.51 -7.84 -9.96
CA VAL A 58 0.26 -7.68 -8.52
C VAL A 58 -1.23 -7.83 -8.20
N TYR A 59 -2.11 -7.27 -9.03
CA TYR A 59 -3.55 -7.50 -8.89
C TYR A 59 -3.92 -8.99 -9.05
N GLU A 60 -3.36 -9.68 -10.05
CA GLU A 60 -3.55 -11.13 -10.19
C GLU A 60 -3.04 -11.90 -8.97
N ALA A 61 -1.87 -11.54 -8.43
CA ALA A 61 -1.32 -12.14 -7.22
C ALA A 61 -2.23 -11.93 -5.99
N SER A 62 -2.89 -10.78 -5.87
CA SER A 62 -3.83 -10.50 -4.78
C SER A 62 -5.08 -11.40 -4.75
N LYS A 63 -5.39 -12.04 -5.89
CA LYS A 63 -6.51 -12.98 -6.02
C LYS A 63 -6.14 -14.42 -5.70
N MET A 64 -4.86 -14.71 -5.47
CA MET A 64 -4.36 -16.07 -5.28
C MET A 64 -4.68 -16.61 -3.89
N ASN A 65 -4.85 -17.93 -3.82
CA ASN A 65 -5.13 -18.61 -2.55
C ASN A 65 -3.80 -19.05 -1.92
N PRO A 66 -3.44 -18.55 -0.72
CA PRO A 66 -2.20 -18.94 -0.05
C PRO A 66 -2.05 -20.45 0.17
N GLU A 67 -3.17 -21.19 0.29
CA GLU A 67 -3.16 -22.65 0.48
C GLU A 67 -2.80 -23.43 -0.78
N GLU A 68 -3.09 -22.88 -1.96
CA GLU A 68 -2.84 -23.53 -3.24
C GLU A 68 -1.46 -23.14 -3.79
N ASP A 69 -1.07 -21.89 -3.54
CA ASP A 69 0.08 -21.24 -4.18
C ASP A 69 1.29 -21.05 -3.24
N SER A 70 1.23 -21.56 -2.01
CA SER A 70 2.40 -21.69 -1.15
C SER A 70 2.85 -23.14 -1.02
N SER A 71 4.16 -23.36 -1.00
CA SER A 71 4.74 -24.65 -0.62
C SER A 71 4.81 -24.84 0.90
N TYR A 72 4.54 -23.76 1.64
CA TYR A 72 4.64 -23.66 3.09
C TYR A 72 3.62 -22.66 3.63
N ILE A 73 2.75 -23.08 4.54
CA ILE A 73 1.78 -22.19 5.18
C ILE A 73 2.32 -21.87 6.57
N ASP A 74 2.71 -20.62 6.80
CA ASP A 74 3.07 -20.15 8.14
C ASP A 74 1.86 -20.26 9.07
N THR A 75 2.02 -20.94 10.21
CA THR A 75 0.99 -20.89 11.25
C THR A 75 0.97 -19.51 11.91
N VAL A 76 -0.11 -19.18 12.62
CA VAL A 76 -0.16 -17.95 13.43
C VAL A 76 1.00 -17.91 14.43
N ASP A 77 1.35 -19.04 15.02
CA ASP A 77 2.47 -19.15 15.97
C ASP A 77 3.83 -18.93 15.29
N ASP A 78 3.98 -19.34 14.03
CA ASP A 78 5.21 -19.07 13.25
C ASP A 78 5.33 -17.59 12.91
N LEU A 79 4.24 -16.96 12.46
CA LEU A 79 4.23 -15.53 12.17
C LEU A 79 4.51 -14.69 13.43
N LEU A 80 4.00 -15.09 14.60
CA LEU A 80 4.27 -14.39 15.86
C LEU A 80 5.71 -14.50 16.36
N LYS A 81 6.54 -15.38 15.77
CA LYS A 81 7.99 -15.38 16.01
C LYS A 81 8.68 -14.22 15.28
N LEU A 82 8.07 -13.69 14.23
CA LEU A 82 8.58 -12.56 13.49
C LEU A 82 8.35 -11.27 14.29
N ARG A 83 9.43 -10.50 14.49
CA ARG A 83 9.45 -9.36 15.43
C ARG A 83 8.37 -8.32 15.13
N GLN A 84 8.20 -7.90 13.88
CA GLN A 84 7.26 -6.84 13.51
C GLN A 84 5.82 -7.31 13.62
N VAL A 85 5.53 -8.57 13.25
CA VAL A 85 4.21 -9.18 13.46
C VAL A 85 3.84 -9.20 14.94
N LYS A 86 4.77 -9.65 15.80
CA LYS A 86 4.56 -9.65 17.25
C LYS A 86 4.26 -8.24 17.78
N LEU A 87 5.11 -7.26 17.45
CA LEU A 87 4.92 -5.88 17.91
C LEU A 87 3.59 -5.27 17.41
N ALA A 88 3.24 -5.49 16.14
CA ALA A 88 1.98 -5.06 15.58
C ALA A 88 0.79 -5.66 16.34
N SER A 89 0.84 -6.97 16.64
CA SER A 89 -0.23 -7.69 17.36
C SER A 89 -0.40 -7.22 18.81
N GLU A 90 0.68 -6.84 19.48
CA GLU A 90 0.66 -6.40 20.88
C GLU A 90 0.18 -4.95 21.00
N VAL A 91 0.49 -4.10 20.02
CA VAL A 91 0.27 -2.65 20.13
C VAL A 91 -0.93 -2.16 19.33
N LEU A 92 -1.11 -2.61 18.09
CA LEU A 92 -2.16 -2.12 17.19
C LEU A 92 -3.51 -2.78 17.49
N LYS A 93 -4.57 -1.99 17.35
CA LYS A 93 -5.94 -2.52 17.53
C LYS A 93 -6.36 -3.31 16.30
N LYS A 94 -7.13 -4.37 16.48
CA LYS A 94 -7.81 -5.10 15.38
C LYS A 94 -9.33 -4.98 15.52
N PRO A 95 -9.92 -3.81 15.22
CA PRO A 95 -11.35 -3.62 15.35
C PRO A 95 -12.11 -4.44 14.28
N PRO A 96 -13.34 -4.90 14.56
CA PRO A 96 -14.16 -5.61 13.57
C PRO A 96 -14.60 -4.70 12.40
N LEU A 97 -14.63 -3.38 12.62
CA LEU A 97 -14.93 -2.37 11.60
C LEU A 97 -13.99 -1.18 11.76
N TYR A 98 -13.35 -0.77 10.66
CA TYR A 98 -12.46 0.39 10.65
C TYR A 98 -13.23 1.69 10.42
N ILE A 99 -13.14 2.59 11.40
CA ILE A 99 -13.62 3.98 11.29
C ILE A 99 -12.52 4.86 11.88
N SER A 100 -11.79 5.59 11.04
CA SER A 100 -10.58 6.34 11.47
C SER A 100 -10.79 7.27 12.67
N SER A 101 -11.97 7.88 12.82
CA SER A 101 -12.31 8.76 13.95
C SER A 101 -12.54 8.03 15.27
N LEU A 102 -12.89 6.75 15.24
CA LEU A 102 -13.20 5.93 16.42
C LEU A 102 -12.05 4.97 16.77
N THR A 103 -11.48 4.36 15.75
CA THR A 103 -10.49 3.28 15.90
C THR A 103 -9.04 3.78 15.94
N GLY A 104 -8.80 5.01 15.47
CA GLY A 104 -7.47 5.55 15.21
C GLY A 104 -7.15 5.54 13.72
N VAL A 105 -6.10 6.27 13.30
CA VAL A 105 -5.69 6.28 11.89
C VAL A 105 -5.06 4.94 11.50
N ILE A 106 -4.23 4.37 12.37
CA ILE A 106 -3.53 3.10 12.15
C ILE A 106 -4.11 2.01 13.06
N VAL A 107 -4.43 0.88 12.43
CA VAL A 107 -4.90 -0.36 13.06
C VAL A 107 -4.16 -1.55 12.44
N ALA A 108 -4.28 -2.74 13.02
CA ALA A 108 -3.57 -3.94 12.56
C ALA A 108 -3.76 -4.22 11.06
N THR A 109 -4.95 -3.97 10.51
CA THR A 109 -5.24 -4.15 9.07
C THR A 109 -4.36 -3.28 8.16
N HIS A 110 -3.83 -2.15 8.65
CA HIS A 110 -2.90 -1.33 7.86
C HIS A 110 -1.52 -1.98 7.74
N PHE A 111 -1.06 -2.60 8.83
CA PHE A 111 0.16 -3.39 8.84
C PHE A 111 -0.01 -4.64 7.96
N GLU A 112 -1.11 -5.37 8.13
CA GLU A 112 -1.45 -6.55 7.33
C GLU A 112 -1.52 -6.21 5.84
N ALA A 113 -2.08 -5.05 5.48
CA ALA A 113 -2.15 -4.60 4.08
C ALA A 113 -0.78 -4.30 3.47
N LEU A 114 0.15 -3.68 4.21
CA LEU A 114 1.51 -3.48 3.71
C LEU A 114 2.24 -4.82 3.55
N PHE A 115 2.13 -5.71 4.53
CA PHE A 115 2.75 -7.03 4.46
C PHE A 115 2.20 -7.87 3.31
N GLY A 116 0.88 -7.86 3.11
CA GLY A 116 0.22 -8.49 1.97
C GLY A 116 0.70 -7.94 0.63
N LEU A 117 0.81 -6.61 0.50
CA LEU A 117 1.32 -5.98 -0.72
C LEU A 117 2.76 -6.41 -1.05
N ILE A 118 3.63 -6.54 -0.06
CA ILE A 118 5.01 -7.03 -0.27
C ILE A 118 4.97 -8.44 -0.85
N ARG A 119 4.13 -9.32 -0.29
CA ARG A 119 3.96 -10.70 -0.75
C ARG A 119 3.40 -10.78 -2.17
N GLU A 120 2.40 -9.95 -2.48
CA GLU A 120 1.82 -9.83 -3.82
C GLU A 120 2.86 -9.38 -4.85
N VAL A 121 3.73 -8.43 -4.48
CA VAL A 121 4.85 -7.97 -5.32
C VAL A 121 5.90 -9.07 -5.51
N ASP A 122 6.33 -9.77 -4.46
CA ASP A 122 7.32 -10.85 -4.58
C ASP A 122 6.80 -11.95 -5.51
N TYR A 123 5.53 -12.34 -5.32
CA TYR A 123 4.88 -13.30 -6.18
C TYR A 123 4.81 -12.84 -7.64
N ALA A 124 4.45 -11.58 -7.90
CA ALA A 124 4.34 -11.03 -9.24
C ALA A 124 5.66 -11.13 -10.04
N TYR A 125 6.81 -11.08 -9.36
CA TYR A 125 8.14 -11.23 -9.96
C TYR A 125 8.59 -12.70 -10.07
N ILE A 126 8.41 -13.50 -9.02
CA ILE A 126 8.92 -14.88 -8.98
C ILE A 126 8.03 -15.82 -9.79
N GLN A 127 6.70 -15.61 -9.79
CA GLN A 127 5.69 -16.44 -10.43
C GLN A 127 5.80 -17.94 -10.10
N LYS A 128 6.21 -18.24 -8.86
CA LYS A 128 6.29 -19.60 -8.33
C LYS A 128 5.77 -19.63 -6.90
N LYS A 129 5.54 -20.84 -6.39
CA LYS A 129 5.10 -21.02 -5.01
C LYS A 129 6.10 -20.42 -4.04
N LEU A 130 5.59 -19.60 -3.11
CA LEU A 130 6.40 -19.02 -2.05
C LEU A 130 6.84 -20.11 -1.07
N ASN A 131 8.03 -19.95 -0.51
CA ASN A 131 8.60 -20.83 0.51
C ASN A 131 8.95 -20.03 1.78
N HIS A 132 9.50 -20.71 2.79
CA HIS A 132 9.85 -20.07 4.05
C HIS A 132 10.93 -18.98 3.90
N GLU A 133 11.90 -19.15 3.00
CA GLU A 133 12.94 -18.14 2.73
C GLU A 133 12.33 -16.87 2.14
N ASN A 134 11.29 -16.99 1.30
CA ASN A 134 10.50 -15.84 0.84
C ASN A 134 9.86 -15.10 2.01
N THR A 135 9.18 -15.80 2.94
CA THR A 135 8.55 -15.16 4.10
C THR A 135 9.57 -14.38 4.96
N VAL A 136 10.75 -14.97 5.22
CA VAL A 136 11.82 -14.26 5.97
C VAL A 136 12.25 -13.01 5.21
N LYS A 137 12.42 -13.12 3.89
CA LYS A 137 12.85 -12.01 3.05
C LYS A 137 11.83 -10.88 2.97
N GLU A 138 10.55 -11.21 2.80
CA GLU A 138 9.42 -10.28 2.85
C GLU A 138 9.41 -9.48 4.16
N HIS A 139 9.78 -10.12 5.27
CA HIS A 139 9.80 -9.50 6.57
C HIS A 139 10.97 -8.52 6.76
N ASP A 140 12.14 -8.82 6.19
CA ASP A 140 13.26 -7.86 6.15
C ASP A 140 12.94 -6.66 5.25
N ILE A 141 12.25 -6.88 4.11
CA ILE A 141 11.74 -5.82 3.24
C ILE A 141 10.73 -4.95 3.98
N LEU A 142 9.83 -5.55 4.76
CA LEU A 142 8.88 -4.82 5.60
C LEU A 142 9.59 -3.90 6.59
N GLU A 143 10.61 -4.39 7.30
CA GLU A 143 11.41 -3.57 8.23
C GLU A 143 12.10 -2.40 7.50
N ARG A 144 12.69 -2.68 6.33
CA ARG A 144 13.31 -1.66 5.48
C ARG A 144 12.29 -0.64 4.98
N LEU A 145 11.10 -1.04 4.54
CA LEU A 145 10.05 -0.12 4.09
C LEU A 145 9.57 0.79 5.23
N MET A 146 9.42 0.25 6.44
CA MET A 146 8.99 1.04 7.59
C MET A 146 10.05 2.07 8.03
N SER A 147 11.34 1.72 7.97
CA SER A 147 12.42 2.61 8.44
C SER A 147 13.01 3.51 7.35
N LEU A 148 13.15 3.01 6.12
CA LEU A 148 13.88 3.68 5.02
C LEU A 148 12.96 4.20 3.91
N LEU A 149 11.73 3.70 3.81
CA LEU A 149 10.73 4.14 2.82
C LEU A 149 11.30 4.13 1.40
N ASN A 150 11.48 5.28 0.74
CA ASN A 150 12.01 5.37 -0.62
C ASN A 150 13.40 4.73 -0.79
N ASP A 151 14.13 4.54 0.30
CA ASP A 151 15.50 4.01 0.31
C ASP A 151 15.56 2.54 0.76
N PHE A 152 14.43 1.83 0.79
CA PHE A 152 14.34 0.44 1.28
C PHE A 152 15.28 -0.54 0.54
N ASP A 153 15.55 -0.29 -0.74
CA ASP A 153 16.40 -1.08 -1.63
C ASP A 153 17.89 -0.71 -1.54
N LYS A 154 18.25 0.33 -0.78
CA LYS A 154 19.64 0.76 -0.66
C LYS A 154 20.38 -0.08 0.40
N PRO A 155 21.68 -0.38 0.21
CA PRO A 155 22.49 -1.09 1.19
C PRO A 155 22.96 -0.14 2.30
N VAL A 156 22.00 0.40 3.07
CA VAL A 156 22.27 1.32 4.18
C VAL A 156 21.87 0.69 5.51
N ASN A 157 22.67 0.95 6.54
CA ASN A 157 22.33 0.54 7.90
C ASN A 157 21.09 1.30 8.39
N PHE A 158 20.21 0.61 9.08
CA PHE A 158 19.01 1.20 9.65
C PHE A 158 18.69 0.58 11.02
N GLN A 159 17.82 1.25 11.77
CA GLN A 159 17.25 0.71 12.99
C GLN A 159 15.86 0.16 12.68
N PRO A 160 15.61 -1.14 12.87
CA PRO A 160 14.29 -1.70 12.67
C PRO A 160 13.27 -1.10 13.63
N PRO A 161 11.99 -0.99 13.22
CA PRO A 161 10.93 -0.48 14.08
C PRO A 161 10.88 -1.25 15.40
N ASN A 162 10.72 -0.51 16.49
CA ASN A 162 10.69 -1.05 17.86
C ASN A 162 9.34 -0.77 18.52
N ASN A 163 9.16 -1.21 19.76
CA ASN A 163 7.90 -1.01 20.48
C ASN A 163 7.48 0.47 20.59
N GLU A 164 8.43 1.40 20.71
CA GLU A 164 8.11 2.83 20.78
C GLU A 164 7.58 3.35 19.45
N PHE A 165 8.21 2.93 18.34
CA PHE A 165 7.72 3.23 16.99
C PHE A 165 6.25 2.83 16.80
N TYR A 166 5.86 1.64 17.27
CA TYR A 166 4.46 1.18 17.17
C TYR A 166 3.50 1.97 18.07
N LYS A 167 3.94 2.43 19.25
CA LYS A 167 3.12 3.31 20.10
C LYS A 167 2.91 4.66 19.44
N GLU A 168 3.95 5.21 18.79
CA GLU A 168 3.86 6.45 18.02
C GLU A 168 2.93 6.28 16.82
N LEU A 169 3.06 5.18 16.06
CA LEU A 169 2.13 4.82 14.97
C LEU A 169 0.68 4.75 15.45
N LYS A 170 0.43 4.08 16.58
CA LYS A 170 -0.91 3.97 17.18
C LYS A 170 -1.50 5.34 17.53
N GLY A 171 -0.65 6.30 17.89
CA GLY A 171 -1.02 7.66 18.25
C GLY A 171 -1.16 8.63 17.07
N ILE A 172 -0.78 8.22 15.85
CA ILE A 172 -0.74 9.09 14.68
C ILE A 172 -2.14 9.61 14.31
N LYS A 173 -2.19 10.85 13.83
CA LYS A 173 -3.42 11.51 13.39
C LYS A 173 -3.30 12.01 11.96
N TRP A 174 -4.44 12.24 11.33
CA TRP A 174 -4.47 12.96 10.06
C TRP A 174 -4.27 14.46 10.31
N ASP A 175 -3.38 15.07 9.55
CA ASP A 175 -3.57 16.48 9.21
C ASP A 175 -4.72 16.62 8.20
N LYS A 176 -5.46 17.73 8.28
CA LYS A 176 -6.61 17.98 7.39
C LYS A 176 -6.18 18.05 5.92
N ARG A 177 -5.05 18.69 5.66
CA ARG A 177 -4.48 18.89 4.33
C ARG A 177 -3.87 17.59 3.81
N GLY A 178 -3.15 16.85 4.66
CA GLY A 178 -2.66 15.49 4.34
C GLY A 178 -3.80 14.54 3.94
N LYS A 179 -4.87 14.48 4.75
CA LYS A 179 -6.05 13.66 4.44
C LYS A 179 -6.76 14.08 3.15
N LYS A 180 -6.86 15.39 2.90
CA LYS A 180 -7.45 15.93 1.66
C LYS A 180 -6.63 15.51 0.45
N LEU A 181 -5.30 15.55 0.54
CA LEU A 181 -4.41 15.11 -0.54
C LEU A 181 -4.56 13.62 -0.79
N PHE A 182 -4.50 12.79 0.26
CA PHE A 182 -4.71 11.34 0.16
C PHE A 182 -6.00 11.01 -0.58
N ASN A 183 -7.14 11.58 -0.14
CA ASN A 183 -8.44 11.31 -0.76
C ASN A 183 -8.47 11.68 -2.25
N LYS A 184 -7.77 12.74 -2.66
CA LYS A 184 -7.72 13.17 -4.06
C LYS A 184 -6.88 12.24 -4.93
N ILE A 185 -5.68 11.87 -4.49
CA ILE A 185 -4.82 10.93 -5.23
C ILE A 185 -5.47 9.53 -5.25
N ASN A 186 -6.05 9.11 -4.13
CA ASN A 186 -6.76 7.84 -4.03
C ASN A 186 -8.00 7.78 -4.92
N GLY A 187 -8.62 8.93 -5.21
CA GLY A 187 -9.68 9.05 -6.22
C GLY A 187 -9.19 8.69 -7.63
N ILE A 188 -8.06 9.25 -8.05
CA ILE A 188 -7.42 8.91 -9.34
C ILE A 188 -7.09 7.41 -9.39
N ARG A 189 -6.48 6.87 -8.32
CA ARG A 189 -6.14 5.44 -8.26
C ARG A 189 -7.39 4.56 -8.32
N ARG A 190 -8.49 4.93 -7.64
CA ARG A 190 -9.76 4.19 -7.74
C ARG A 190 -10.29 4.19 -9.16
N ASP A 191 -10.25 5.32 -9.85
CA ASP A 191 -10.67 5.41 -11.25
C ASP A 191 -9.84 4.44 -12.12
N ILE A 192 -8.52 4.38 -11.91
CA ILE A 192 -7.63 3.41 -12.59
C ILE A 192 -8.05 1.96 -12.29
N THR A 193 -8.26 1.60 -11.02
CA THR A 193 -8.66 0.22 -10.66
C THR A 193 -10.00 -0.18 -11.27
N ILE A 194 -10.95 0.76 -11.35
CA ILE A 194 -12.28 0.52 -11.93
C ILE A 194 -12.16 0.33 -13.44
N VAL A 195 -11.34 1.13 -14.13
CA VAL A 195 -11.12 0.99 -15.57
C VAL A 195 -10.45 -0.34 -15.90
N LYS A 196 -9.45 -0.76 -15.10
CA LYS A 196 -8.71 -1.99 -15.37
C LYS A 196 -9.49 -3.27 -15.01
N TRP A 197 -10.21 -3.26 -13.89
CA TRP A 197 -10.77 -4.50 -13.30
C TRP A 197 -12.18 -4.37 -12.73
N VAL A 198 -12.88 -3.27 -13.00
CA VAL A 198 -14.29 -3.04 -12.63
C VAL A 198 -14.51 -3.21 -11.10
N SER A 199 -15.59 -3.86 -10.67
CA SER A 199 -15.97 -4.03 -9.26
C SER A 199 -15.08 -5.02 -8.50
N ASP A 200 -14.39 -5.89 -9.24
CA ASP A 200 -13.66 -7.03 -8.69
C ASP A 200 -12.35 -6.60 -8.01
N ALA A 201 -11.95 -5.35 -8.17
CA ALA A 201 -10.78 -4.76 -7.51
C ALA A 201 -11.09 -4.00 -6.21
N SER A 202 -12.33 -4.02 -5.71
CA SER A 202 -12.69 -3.22 -4.52
C SER A 202 -11.89 -3.58 -3.25
N THR A 203 -11.62 -4.86 -3.02
CA THR A 203 -10.80 -5.34 -1.90
C THR A 203 -9.33 -4.97 -2.08
N PHE A 204 -8.74 -5.27 -3.25
CA PHE A 204 -7.37 -4.90 -3.60
C PHE A 204 -7.14 -3.39 -3.44
N GLY A 205 -8.02 -2.59 -4.05
CA GLY A 205 -7.96 -1.14 -3.95
C GLY A 205 -8.10 -0.61 -2.52
N THR A 206 -8.85 -1.29 -1.65
CA THR A 206 -8.92 -0.93 -0.22
C THR A 206 -7.62 -1.29 0.51
N GLY A 207 -7.05 -2.46 0.24
CA GLY A 207 -5.76 -2.90 0.77
C GLY A 207 -4.63 -1.91 0.45
N GLU A 208 -4.51 -1.51 -0.82
CA GLU A 208 -3.53 -0.49 -1.23
C GLU A 208 -3.72 0.84 -0.48
N GLY A 209 -4.96 1.27 -0.26
CA GLY A 209 -5.25 2.49 0.48
C GLY A 209 -4.77 2.42 1.94
N PHE A 210 -4.88 1.24 2.56
CA PHE A 210 -4.35 0.99 3.90
C PHE A 210 -2.83 0.91 3.91
N ALA A 211 -2.20 0.24 2.95
CA ALA A 211 -0.74 0.18 2.83
C ALA A 211 -0.12 1.57 2.63
N LEU A 212 -0.69 2.39 1.73
CA LEU A 212 -0.28 3.78 1.49
C LEU A 212 -0.43 4.66 2.75
N THR A 213 -1.50 4.47 3.51
CA THR A 213 -1.71 5.17 4.79
C THR A 213 -0.68 4.74 5.83
N PHE A 214 -0.34 3.45 5.88
CA PHE A 214 0.67 2.92 6.79
C PHE A 214 2.07 3.47 6.48
N LEU A 215 2.47 3.48 5.20
CA LEU A 215 3.74 4.07 4.75
C LEU A 215 3.82 5.56 5.08
N ALA A 216 2.74 6.32 4.88
CA ALA A 216 2.69 7.74 5.22
C ALA A 216 2.83 7.96 6.74
N ALA A 217 2.19 7.09 7.55
CA ALA A 217 2.36 7.12 8.99
C ALA A 217 3.78 6.77 9.44
N CYS A 218 4.43 5.78 8.80
CA CYS A 218 5.82 5.45 9.06
C CYS A 218 6.74 6.65 8.79
N ASN A 219 6.54 7.37 7.68
CA ASN A 219 7.30 8.60 7.40
C ASN A 219 7.08 9.68 8.46
N ALA A 220 5.83 9.88 8.89
CA ALA A 220 5.53 10.84 9.94
C ALA A 220 6.26 10.50 11.26
N VAL A 221 6.24 9.22 11.65
CA VAL A 221 6.93 8.74 12.86
C VAL A 221 8.44 8.85 12.73
N ASN A 222 9.04 8.47 11.58
CA ASN A 222 10.48 8.62 11.32
C ASN A 222 10.95 10.09 11.40
N GLN A 223 10.04 11.04 11.16
CA GLN A 223 10.29 12.48 11.28
C GLN A 223 9.89 13.04 12.66
N CYS A 224 9.67 12.18 13.65
CA CYS A 224 9.22 12.51 15.01
C CYS A 224 7.94 13.35 15.04
N ARG A 225 7.01 13.11 14.11
CA ARG A 225 5.72 13.80 14.01
C ARG A 225 4.57 12.89 14.40
N ASN A 226 3.55 13.49 15.02
CA ASN A 226 2.30 12.81 15.40
C ASN A 226 1.16 12.98 14.39
N LYS A 227 1.44 13.58 13.23
CA LYS A 227 0.46 13.83 12.16
C LYS A 227 1.03 13.51 10.79
N ILE A 228 0.20 12.90 9.96
CA ILE A 228 0.46 12.66 8.53
C ILE A 228 0.14 13.95 7.75
N LEU A 229 1.18 14.57 7.20
CA LEU A 229 1.17 15.79 6.38
C LEU A 229 1.12 15.45 4.87
N PRO A 230 0.89 16.44 3.98
CA PRO A 230 0.92 16.22 2.53
C PRO A 230 2.22 15.59 2.01
N GLU A 231 3.37 15.94 2.58
CA GLU A 231 4.68 15.45 2.16
C GLU A 231 4.85 13.96 2.46
N ASP A 232 4.26 13.48 3.56
CA ASP A 232 4.21 12.04 3.88
C ASP A 232 3.46 11.24 2.82
N MET A 233 2.43 11.86 2.22
CA MET A 233 1.69 11.21 1.14
C MET A 233 2.54 11.11 -0.12
N VAL A 234 3.33 12.14 -0.43
CA VAL A 234 4.25 12.06 -1.57
C VAL A 234 5.28 10.95 -1.36
N VAL A 235 5.86 10.86 -0.16
CA VAL A 235 6.79 9.78 0.18
C VAL A 235 6.12 8.42 0.06
N SER A 236 4.92 8.24 0.61
CA SER A 236 4.24 6.94 0.57
C SER A 236 3.90 6.50 -0.85
N TYR A 237 3.41 7.40 -1.71
CA TYR A 237 3.15 7.07 -3.12
C TYR A 237 4.44 6.77 -3.89
N LYS A 238 5.52 7.53 -3.67
CA LYS A 238 6.82 7.25 -4.30
C LYS A 238 7.38 5.90 -3.84
N THR A 239 7.27 5.58 -2.56
CA THR A 239 7.72 4.29 -2.00
C THR A 239 6.91 3.15 -2.57
N TYR A 240 5.59 3.30 -2.61
CA TYR A 240 4.68 2.31 -3.20
C TYR A 240 4.99 2.05 -4.68
N LEU A 241 5.09 3.10 -5.49
CA LEU A 241 5.41 2.98 -6.91
C LEU A 241 6.78 2.35 -7.13
N LYS A 242 7.76 2.67 -6.28
CA LYS A 242 9.09 2.05 -6.32
C LYS A 242 9.03 0.58 -5.95
N LEU A 243 8.29 0.21 -4.90
CA LEU A 243 8.08 -1.18 -4.49
C LEU A 243 7.51 -2.01 -5.63
N LEU A 244 6.45 -1.53 -6.30
CA LEU A 244 5.88 -2.21 -7.46
C LEU A 244 6.90 -2.46 -8.58
N ASN A 245 7.84 -1.54 -8.79
CA ASN A 245 8.82 -1.60 -9.88
C ASN A 245 10.17 -2.19 -9.45
N THR A 246 10.27 -2.69 -8.22
CA THR A 246 11.49 -3.30 -7.69
C THR A 246 11.30 -4.81 -7.64
N ASP A 247 12.17 -5.56 -8.32
CA ASP A 247 12.24 -7.00 -8.17
C ASP A 247 12.86 -7.33 -6.80
N ILE A 248 12.00 -7.35 -5.77
CA ILE A 248 12.43 -7.52 -4.40
C ILE A 248 13.08 -8.87 -4.15
N SER A 249 12.75 -9.90 -4.95
CA SER A 249 13.39 -11.21 -4.93
C SER A 249 14.91 -11.15 -5.22
N LYS A 250 15.38 -10.09 -5.88
CA LYS A 250 16.80 -9.88 -6.23
C LYS A 250 17.55 -8.96 -5.27
N LEU A 251 16.88 -8.37 -4.26
CA LEU A 251 17.57 -7.53 -3.29
C LEU A 251 18.51 -8.38 -2.42
N GLU A 252 19.76 -7.94 -2.35
CA GLU A 252 20.73 -8.41 -1.36
C GLU A 252 20.52 -7.60 -0.09
N MET A 253 20.17 -8.27 1.01
CA MET A 253 19.73 -7.63 2.25
C MET A 253 20.76 -7.70 3.36
#